data_AF-A0A3P1ZYF7-F1
#
_entry.id   AF-A0A3P1ZYF7-F1
#
_cell.length_a   1.000
_cell.length_b   1.000
_cell.length_c   1.000
_cell.angle_alpha   90.00
_cell.angle_beta   90.00
_cell.angle_gamma   90.00
#
_symmetry.space_group_name_H-M   'P 1'
#
loop_
_entity.id
_entity.type
_entity.pdbx_description
1 polymer ?
#
loop_
_entity_poly.entity_id
_entity_poly.type
_entity_poly.pdbx_seq_one_letter_code
_entity_poly.pdbx_strand_id
1 'polypeptide(L)'
;MDTKIFPQPHRLILAALAGAALALPMGGCGFSSPAPAPETPPGPVTAYMITALPGETTTLDDPDFGREVRVSVQENFVSAKNENCKRGTVLAAPREAEVVVICRDQATGRWSMAPRVWGQGISRP
;
A
#
# COMPACT_ATOMS: atom_id res chain seq x y z
N MET A 1 66.64 26.12 -0.32
CA MET A 1 65.73 26.85 -1.21
C MET A 1 65.90 26.26 -2.61
N ASP A 2 64.76 26.00 -3.25
CA ASP A 2 64.53 25.68 -4.67
C ASP A 2 64.80 24.26 -5.24
N THR A 3 63.78 23.42 -5.04
CA THR A 3 62.93 22.75 -6.06
C THR A 3 63.50 22.45 -7.46
N LYS A 4 63.61 21.15 -7.82
CA LYS A 4 62.73 20.43 -8.77
C LYS A 4 63.34 19.08 -9.16
N ILE A 5 62.70 18.02 -8.68
CA ILE A 5 62.88 16.65 -9.15
C ILE A 5 62.02 16.48 -10.40
N PHE A 6 62.64 16.25 -11.56
CA PHE A 6 61.96 15.85 -12.79
C PHE A 6 62.00 14.32 -12.92
N PRO A 7 60.86 13.65 -13.12
CA PRO A 7 60.79 12.18 -13.19
C PRO A 7 61.22 11.63 -14.55
N GLN A 8 61.91 10.49 -14.50
CA GLN A 8 62.33 9.67 -15.64
C GLN A 8 61.15 8.89 -16.28
N PRO A 9 61.30 8.48 -17.55
CA PRO A 9 60.23 8.17 -18.47
C PRO A 9 59.97 6.67 -18.57
N HIS A 10 59.09 6.13 -17.73
CA HIS A 10 58.46 4.84 -18.03
C HIS A 10 57.18 5.09 -18.83
N ARG A 11 57.44 5.46 -20.09
CA ARG A 11 56.53 5.21 -21.19
C ARG A 11 56.05 3.76 -21.13
N LEU A 12 54.79 3.59 -21.51
CA LEU A 12 54.14 2.32 -21.82
C LEU A 12 53.83 1.50 -20.57
N ILE A 13 52.65 1.71 -20.01
CA ILE A 13 51.69 0.71 -19.55
C ILE A 13 50.54 1.52 -18.93
N LEU A 14 49.29 1.15 -19.22
CA LEU A 14 48.04 1.76 -18.72
C LEU A 14 47.45 2.94 -19.52
N ALA A 15 47.63 2.96 -20.84
CA ALA A 15 46.65 3.60 -21.74
C ALA A 15 45.47 2.63 -22.05
N ALA A 16 44.87 2.04 -21.01
CA ALA A 16 43.77 1.08 -21.13
C ALA A 16 42.67 1.30 -20.07
N LEU A 17 42.44 2.54 -19.66
CA LEU A 17 41.37 2.92 -18.72
C LEU A 17 40.42 3.99 -19.29
N ALA A 18 40.27 4.05 -20.62
CA ALA A 18 39.36 4.98 -21.29
C ALA A 18 38.54 4.24 -22.34
N GLY A 19 37.46 3.57 -21.91
CA GLY A 19 36.56 2.88 -22.83
C GLY A 19 35.65 1.84 -22.18
N ALA A 20 34.92 2.20 -21.12
CA ALA A 20 33.80 1.40 -20.63
C ALA A 20 32.78 2.28 -19.91
N ALA A 21 32.36 3.35 -20.57
CA ALA A 21 31.09 3.99 -20.30
C ALA A 21 30.07 3.40 -21.27
N LEU A 22 28.84 3.16 -20.78
CA LEU A 22 27.63 2.71 -21.49
C LEU A 22 27.37 1.20 -21.49
N ALA A 23 26.72 0.72 -20.43
CA ALA A 23 25.50 -0.11 -20.49
C ALA A 23 25.19 -0.69 -19.10
N LEU A 24 24.73 0.15 -18.17
CA LEU A 24 23.89 -0.36 -17.09
C LEU A 24 22.54 -0.70 -17.72
N PRO A 25 22.10 -1.97 -17.77
CA PRO A 25 20.72 -2.24 -18.09
C PRO A 25 19.89 -1.61 -16.97
N MET A 26 19.15 -0.55 -17.30
CA MET A 26 18.01 -0.15 -16.51
C MET A 26 17.04 -1.34 -16.50
N GLY A 27 17.20 -2.22 -15.50
CA GLY A 27 16.18 -3.16 -15.10
C GLY A 27 15.02 -2.33 -14.58
N GLY A 28 14.17 -1.87 -15.50
CA GLY A 28 12.90 -1.28 -15.14
C GLY A 28 12.13 -2.32 -14.33
N CYS A 29 11.89 -2.04 -13.06
CA CYS A 29 10.86 -2.71 -12.31
C CYS A 29 9.53 -2.39 -13.02
N GLY A 30 9.12 -3.26 -13.93
CA GLY A 30 7.81 -3.19 -14.55
C GLY A 30 6.77 -3.30 -13.45
N PHE A 31 6.10 -2.20 -13.14
CA PHE A 31 4.86 -2.22 -12.38
C PHE A 31 3.79 -2.84 -13.29
N SER A 32 3.81 -4.17 -13.42
CA SER A 32 2.64 -4.89 -13.92
C SER A 32 1.58 -4.78 -12.83
N SER A 33 0.66 -3.82 -13.00
CA SER A 33 -0.58 -3.80 -12.21
C SER A 33 -1.22 -5.17 -12.33
N PRO A 34 -1.52 -5.86 -11.21
CA PRO A 34 -2.21 -7.14 -11.27
C PRO A 34 -3.48 -6.98 -12.11
N ALA A 35 -3.76 -7.98 -12.95
CA ALA A 35 -5.02 -8.00 -13.68
C ALA A 35 -6.18 -7.83 -12.68
N PRO A 36 -7.24 -7.07 -13.04
CA PRO A 36 -8.37 -6.86 -12.13
C PRO A 36 -8.92 -8.21 -11.66
N ALA A 37 -8.90 -8.45 -10.35
CA ALA A 37 -9.52 -9.64 -9.79
C ALA A 37 -11.03 -9.66 -10.12
N PRO A 38 -11.62 -10.84 -10.34
CA PRO A 38 -13.06 -10.97 -10.56
C PRO A 38 -13.85 -10.32 -9.42
N GLU A 39 -14.99 -9.74 -9.76
CA GLU A 39 -15.79 -8.96 -8.82
C GLU A 39 -16.50 -9.88 -7.82
N THR A 40 -16.06 -9.83 -6.56
CA THR A 40 -16.77 -10.44 -5.44
C THR A 40 -17.67 -9.39 -4.80
N PRO A 41 -18.94 -9.69 -4.49
CA PRO A 41 -19.80 -8.82 -3.70
C PRO A 41 -19.11 -8.37 -2.40
N PRO A 42 -19.37 -7.16 -1.90
CA PRO A 42 -18.76 -6.69 -0.66
C PRO A 42 -19.18 -7.59 0.52
N GLY A 43 -18.22 -7.92 1.37
CA GLY A 43 -18.50 -8.61 2.64
C GLY A 43 -19.34 -7.75 3.60
N PRO A 44 -19.98 -8.35 4.62
CA PRO A 44 -20.89 -7.66 5.56
C PRO A 44 -20.36 -6.35 6.16
N VAL A 45 -19.12 -6.31 6.66
CA VAL A 45 -18.48 -5.08 7.19
C VAL A 45 -18.41 -4.01 6.11
N THR A 46 -17.95 -4.38 4.91
CA THR A 46 -17.84 -3.45 3.78
C THR A 46 -19.21 -2.95 3.35
N ALA A 47 -20.20 -3.84 3.25
CA ALA A 47 -21.56 -3.50 2.86
C ALA A 47 -22.20 -2.50 3.83
N TYR A 48 -22.04 -2.72 5.14
CA TYR A 48 -22.49 -1.75 6.15
C TYR A 48 -21.78 -0.40 6.01
N MET A 49 -20.45 -0.39 5.90
CA MET A 49 -19.68 0.85 5.78
C MET A 49 -20.07 1.68 4.55
N ILE A 50 -20.46 1.05 3.43
CA ILE A 50 -20.90 1.76 2.21
C ILE A 50 -22.09 2.68 2.50
N THR A 51 -23.07 2.19 3.26
CA THR A 51 -24.32 2.92 3.54
C THR A 51 -24.26 3.77 4.79
N ALA A 52 -23.38 3.44 5.74
CA ALA A 52 -23.32 4.07 7.04
C ALA A 52 -22.77 5.51 6.99
N LEU A 53 -23.30 6.37 7.87
CA LEU A 53 -22.83 7.72 8.11
C LEU A 53 -21.75 7.76 9.20
N PRO A 54 -20.86 8.77 9.21
CA PRO A 54 -19.95 9.00 10.33
C PRO A 54 -20.69 9.07 11.66
N GLY A 55 -20.19 8.36 12.67
CA GLY A 55 -20.80 8.21 14.00
C GLY A 55 -21.69 6.98 14.15
N GLU A 56 -22.12 6.35 13.06
CA GLU A 56 -22.96 5.15 13.14
C GLU A 56 -22.17 3.92 13.55
N THR A 57 -22.83 3.03 14.29
CA THR A 57 -22.27 1.77 14.78
C THR A 57 -23.27 0.64 14.60
N THR A 58 -22.79 -0.56 14.27
CA THR A 58 -23.60 -1.78 14.22
C THR A 58 -22.83 -2.97 14.79
N THR A 59 -23.53 -4.08 14.98
CA THR A 59 -22.94 -5.39 15.28
C THR A 59 -23.40 -6.39 14.23
N LEU A 60 -22.47 -7.14 13.62
CA LEU A 60 -22.75 -8.10 12.57
C LEU A 60 -21.76 -9.28 12.58
N ASP A 61 -22.10 -10.36 11.89
CA ASP A 61 -21.18 -11.46 11.60
C ASP A 61 -20.51 -11.23 10.23
N ASP A 62 -19.20 -11.46 10.14
CA ASP A 62 -18.43 -11.30 8.90
C ASP A 62 -17.37 -12.41 8.78
N PRO A 63 -17.28 -13.13 7.64
CA PRO A 63 -16.33 -14.22 7.48
C PRO A 63 -14.85 -13.80 7.56
N ASP A 64 -14.53 -12.53 7.29
CA ASP A 64 -13.14 -12.02 7.36
C ASP A 64 -12.78 -11.47 8.74
N PHE A 65 -13.76 -11.14 9.59
CA PHE A 65 -13.55 -10.50 10.90
C PHE A 65 -14.09 -11.29 12.10
N GLY A 66 -14.92 -12.32 11.87
CA GLY A 66 -15.49 -13.18 12.89
C GLY A 66 -16.97 -12.91 13.20
N ARG A 67 -17.40 -13.36 14.38
CA ARG A 67 -18.79 -13.24 14.85
C ARG A 67 -18.96 -12.07 15.83
N GLU A 68 -20.17 -11.52 15.87
CA GLU A 68 -20.58 -10.43 16.76
C GLU A 68 -19.61 -9.23 16.69
N VAL A 69 -19.15 -8.93 15.48
CA VAL A 69 -18.19 -7.88 15.20
C VAL A 69 -18.86 -6.52 15.34
N ARG A 70 -18.34 -5.68 16.22
CA ARG A 70 -18.81 -4.31 16.38
C ARG A 70 -18.08 -3.40 15.41
N VAL A 71 -18.83 -2.80 14.48
CA VAL A 71 -18.30 -1.89 13.46
C VAL A 71 -18.73 -0.47 13.80
N SER A 72 -17.80 0.47 13.87
CA SER A 72 -18.05 1.90 14.08
C SER A 72 -17.42 2.71 12.96
N VAL A 73 -18.18 3.60 12.31
CA VAL A 73 -17.67 4.47 11.22
C VAL A 73 -17.27 5.81 11.81
N GLN A 74 -16.02 6.22 11.67
CA GLN A 74 -15.54 7.47 12.28
C GLN A 74 -15.69 8.68 11.36
N GLU A 75 -15.24 8.56 10.11
CA GLU A 75 -15.10 9.72 9.22
C GLU A 75 -15.14 9.32 7.74
N ASN A 76 -15.44 10.31 6.90
CA ASN A 76 -15.23 10.26 5.47
C ASN A 76 -14.03 11.17 5.13
N PHE A 77 -13.16 10.75 4.22
CA PHE A 77 -11.99 11.54 3.80
C PHE A 77 -11.62 11.28 2.35
N VAL A 78 -10.76 12.12 1.76
CA VAL A 78 -10.22 11.93 0.40
C VAL A 78 -8.82 11.33 0.49
N SER A 79 -8.56 10.22 -0.22
CA SER A 79 -7.25 9.57 -0.23
C SER A 79 -6.22 10.36 -1.05
N ALA A 80 -4.94 10.02 -0.90
CA ALA A 80 -3.87 10.55 -1.76
C ALA A 80 -4.05 10.20 -3.25
N LYS A 81 -4.87 9.18 -3.57
CA LYS A 81 -5.27 8.82 -4.95
C LYS A 81 -6.52 9.56 -5.42
N ASN A 82 -6.99 10.55 -4.65
CA ASN A 82 -8.22 11.30 -4.91
C ASN A 82 -9.48 10.42 -4.90
N GLU A 83 -9.51 9.39 -4.05
CA GLU A 83 -10.69 8.53 -3.85
C GLU A 83 -11.50 8.98 -2.63
N ASN A 84 -12.82 8.89 -2.70
CA ASN A 84 -13.68 9.10 -1.53
C ASN A 84 -13.63 7.85 -0.64
N CYS A 85 -13.13 7.98 0.58
CA CYS A 85 -12.96 6.88 1.51
C CYS A 85 -13.75 7.07 2.81
N LYS A 86 -13.98 5.96 3.50
CA LYS A 86 -14.56 5.90 4.84
C LYS A 86 -13.63 5.14 5.76
N ARG A 87 -13.39 5.66 6.96
CA ARG A 87 -12.64 4.99 8.03
C ARG A 87 -13.60 4.44 9.07
N GLY A 88 -13.36 3.18 9.47
CA GLY A 88 -14.08 2.51 10.53
C GLY A 88 -13.14 1.78 11.48
N THR A 89 -13.67 1.37 12.64
CA THR A 89 -13.04 0.38 13.52
C THR A 89 -13.95 -0.82 13.64
N VAL A 90 -13.34 -1.99 13.54
CA VAL A 90 -13.93 -3.31 13.69
C VAL A 90 -13.40 -3.88 14.99
N LEU A 91 -14.26 -4.26 15.91
CA LEU A 91 -13.93 -4.95 17.16
C LEU A 91 -14.46 -6.37 17.13
N ALA A 92 -13.58 -7.37 17.23
CA ALA A 92 -13.92 -8.78 17.35
C ALA A 92 -13.59 -9.35 18.75
N ALA A 93 -14.25 -10.43 19.14
CA ALA A 93 -13.92 -11.17 20.36
C ALA A 93 -12.76 -12.17 20.08
N PRO A 94 -11.72 -12.28 20.94
CA PRO A 94 -11.50 -11.59 22.21
C PRO A 94 -10.63 -10.32 22.08
N ARG A 95 -11.26 -9.13 22.11
CA ARG A 95 -10.60 -7.80 22.17
C ARG A 95 -9.63 -7.47 21.03
N GLU A 96 -9.81 -8.07 19.86
CA GLU A 96 -9.05 -7.66 18.69
C GLU A 96 -9.76 -6.47 18.03
N ALA A 97 -8.98 -5.46 17.65
CA ALA A 97 -9.50 -4.26 17.03
C ALA A 97 -8.67 -3.95 15.78
N GLU A 98 -9.35 -3.63 14.69
CA GLU A 98 -8.72 -3.23 13.44
C GLU A 98 -9.37 -1.96 12.92
N VAL A 99 -8.55 -1.03 12.43
CA VAL A 99 -9.08 0.06 11.60
C VAL A 99 -9.16 -0.42 10.17
N VAL A 100 -10.35 -0.33 9.64
CA VAL A 100 -10.68 -0.65 8.27
C VAL A 100 -10.93 0.63 7.51
N VAL A 101 -10.52 0.64 6.25
CA VAL A 101 -10.79 1.74 5.32
C VAL A 101 -11.41 1.14 4.08
N ILE A 102 -12.52 1.73 3.61
CA ILE A 102 -13.06 1.44 2.28
C ILE A 102 -12.93 2.68 1.42
N CYS A 103 -12.57 2.51 0.16
CA CYS A 103 -12.42 3.60 -0.81
C CYS A 103 -13.27 3.34 -2.03
N ARG A 104 -13.86 4.41 -2.55
CA ARG A 104 -14.64 4.40 -3.78
C ARG A 104 -13.76 4.81 -4.94
N ASP A 105 -13.49 3.85 -5.80
CA ASP A 105 -12.81 4.08 -7.06
C ASP A 105 -13.63 5.08 -7.89
N GLN A 106 -13.00 6.14 -8.37
CA GLN A 106 -13.69 7.23 -9.07
C GLN A 106 -14.07 6.86 -10.51
N ALA A 107 -13.35 5.93 -11.14
CA ALA A 107 -13.58 5.54 -12.52
C ALA A 107 -14.75 4.57 -12.67
N THR A 108 -14.86 3.63 -11.75
CA THR A 108 -15.85 2.55 -11.72
C THR A 108 -16.98 2.80 -10.73
N GLY A 109 -16.79 3.73 -9.78
CA GLY A 109 -17.72 3.98 -8.69
C GLY A 109 -17.76 2.87 -7.63
N ARG A 110 -16.88 1.87 -7.73
CA ARG A 110 -16.87 0.66 -6.90
C ARG A 110 -16.20 0.91 -5.56
N TRP A 111 -16.78 0.34 -4.51
CA TRP A 111 -16.17 0.34 -3.18
C TRP A 111 -15.30 -0.89 -3.00
N SER A 112 -14.10 -0.70 -2.45
CA SER A 112 -13.20 -1.78 -2.07
C SER A 112 -12.50 -1.48 -0.74
N MET A 113 -12.18 -2.53 0.01
CA MET A 113 -11.35 -2.42 1.21
C MET A 113 -9.92 -2.02 0.82
N ALA A 114 -9.40 -0.98 1.46
CA ALA A 114 -8.01 -0.59 1.31
C ALA A 114 -7.10 -1.63 1.98
N PRO A 115 -5.86 -1.80 1.50
CA PRO A 115 -4.91 -2.70 2.14
C PRO A 115 -4.69 -2.37 3.61
N ARG A 116 -4.53 -3.40 4.43
CA ARG A 116 -4.15 -3.25 5.85
C ARG A 116 -2.74 -2.65 5.90
N VAL A 117 -2.62 -1.48 6.54
CA VAL A 117 -1.36 -0.72 6.59
C VAL A 117 -0.61 -0.88 7.91
N TRP A 118 -1.23 -1.48 8.93
CA TRP A 118 -0.64 -1.63 10.26
C TRP A 118 -1.14 -2.88 11.00
N GLY A 119 -0.23 -3.52 11.74
CA GLY A 119 -0.51 -4.71 12.55
C GLY A 119 -0.74 -6.00 11.74
N GLN A 120 -0.95 -7.12 12.44
CA GLN A 120 -1.31 -8.41 11.85
C GLN A 120 -2.82 -8.50 11.49
N GLY A 121 -3.59 -7.44 11.73
CA GLY A 121 -5.05 -7.44 11.59
C GLY A 121 -5.75 -8.36 12.59
N ILE A 122 -7.08 -8.37 12.57
CA ILE A 122 -7.86 -9.37 13.32
C ILE A 122 -7.53 -10.75 12.74
N SER A 123 -7.08 -11.65 13.61
CA SER A 123 -6.76 -13.03 13.27
C SER A 123 -8.05 -13.72 12.88
N ARG A 124 -8.07 -14.35 11.70
CA ARG A 124 -9.23 -15.13 11.27
C ARG A 124 -9.48 -16.26 12.28
N PRO A 125 -10.72 -16.41 12.79
CA PRO A 125 -11.06 -17.54 13.66
C PRO A 125 -11.01 -18.88 12.93
#